data_AF-A0A1G2B0K0-F1
#
_entry.id   AF-A0A1G2B0K0-F1
#
_cell.length_a   1.000
_cell.length_b   1.000
_cell.length_c   1.000
_cell.angle_alpha   90.00
_cell.angle_beta   90.00
_cell.angle_gamma   90.00
#
_symmetry.space_group_name_H-M   'P 1'
#
loop_
_entity.id
_entity.type
_entity.pdbx_description
1 polymer ?
#
loop_
_entity_poly.entity_id
_entity_poly.type
_entity_poly.pdbx_seq_one_letter_code
_entity_poly.pdbx_strand_id
1 'polypeptide(L)'
;MSWLKDIRKTSSKGQLASLQSAALGMVVLIIIVAIGAQILGNIRGTQSNVSLEYNITDSGLNAFDTFADYFDVIVIILVAVVVIGLLVRSFGRVGS
;
A
#
# COMPACT_ATOMS: atom_id res chain seq x y z
N MET A 1 -0.27 38.24 -16.45
CA MET A 1 -0.82 36.87 -16.33
C MET A 1 0.20 35.80 -15.85
N SER A 2 1.33 36.16 -15.22
CA SER A 2 2.32 35.19 -14.71
C SER A 2 1.91 34.50 -13.41
N TRP A 3 1.30 35.25 -12.48
CA TRP A 3 1.04 34.79 -11.11
C TRP A 3 0.09 33.57 -11.01
N LEU A 4 -0.83 33.41 -11.96
CA LEU A 4 -1.73 32.25 -12.02
C LEU A 4 -1.01 30.95 -12.42
N LYS A 5 0.08 31.04 -13.19
CA LYS A 5 0.89 29.87 -13.54
C LYS A 5 1.67 29.35 -12.34
N ASP A 6 2.15 30.25 -11.49
CA ASP A 6 2.92 29.90 -10.31
C ASP A 6 2.05 29.21 -9.24
N ILE A 7 0.81 29.67 -9.03
CA ILE A 7 -0.15 29.03 -8.10
C ILE A 7 -0.56 27.63 -8.59
N ARG A 8 -0.74 27.42 -9.91
CA ARG A 8 -1.06 26.10 -10.46
C ARG A 8 0.11 25.13 -10.32
N LYS A 9 1.35 25.61 -10.48
CA LYS A 9 2.56 24.79 -10.43
C LYS A 9 2.90 24.33 -9.00
N THR A 10 2.60 25.11 -7.98
CA THR A 10 2.83 24.74 -6.56
C THR A 10 1.82 23.71 -6.05
N SER A 11 0.53 23.85 -6.40
CA SER A 11 -0.52 22.88 -6.00
C SER A 11 -0.30 21.48 -6.61
N SER A 12 0.17 21.40 -7.86
CA SER A 12 0.47 20.11 -8.50
C SER A 12 1.66 19.39 -7.89
N LYS A 13 2.67 20.11 -7.39
CA LYS A 13 3.84 19.52 -6.74
C LYS A 13 3.51 18.91 -5.39
N GLY A 14 2.64 19.56 -4.60
CA GLY A 14 2.20 19.03 -3.30
C GLY A 14 1.42 17.72 -3.42
N GLN A 15 0.54 17.62 -4.43
CA GLN A 15 -0.27 16.43 -4.65
C GLN A 15 0.54 15.23 -5.18
N LEU A 16 1.55 15.49 -6.02
CA LEU A 16 2.48 14.45 -6.48
C LEU A 16 3.39 13.97 -5.34
N ALA A 17 3.87 14.88 -4.49
CA ALA A 17 4.66 14.53 -3.32
C ALA A 17 3.87 13.68 -2.31
N SER A 18 2.59 13.99 -2.09
CA SER A 18 1.73 13.18 -1.22
C SER A 18 1.38 11.81 -1.81
N LEU A 19 1.23 11.71 -3.13
CA LEU A 19 1.04 10.42 -3.80
C LEU A 19 2.30 9.55 -3.70
N GLN A 20 3.46 10.18 -3.89
CA GLN A 20 4.75 9.50 -3.82
C GLN A 20 5.06 9.01 -2.41
N SER A 21 4.79 9.80 -1.36
CA SER A 21 4.99 9.37 0.02
C SER A 21 4.03 8.24 0.41
N ALA A 22 2.77 8.29 -0.03
CA ALA A 22 1.82 7.20 0.18
C ALA A 22 2.24 5.90 -0.53
N ALA A 23 2.69 6.00 -1.78
CA ALA A 23 3.20 4.86 -2.53
C ALA A 23 4.45 4.25 -1.87
N LEU A 24 5.41 5.07 -1.46
CA LEU A 24 6.59 4.62 -0.71
C LEU A 24 6.22 3.95 0.61
N GLY A 25 5.26 4.52 1.36
CA GLY A 25 4.76 3.93 2.60
C GLY A 25 4.15 2.54 2.38
N MET A 26 3.39 2.36 1.30
CA MET A 26 2.85 1.06 0.93
C MET A 26 3.96 0.07 0.56
N VAL A 27 4.95 0.48 -0.23
CA VAL A 27 6.09 -0.39 -0.60
C VAL A 27 6.83 -0.87 0.64
N VAL A 28 7.08 0.01 1.61
CA VAL A 28 7.73 -0.35 2.87
C VAL A 28 6.88 -1.36 3.65
N LEU A 29 5.56 -1.19 3.71
CA LEU A 29 4.66 -2.16 4.36
C LEU A 29 4.75 -3.54 3.72
N ILE A 30 4.74 -3.64 2.38
CA ILE A 30 4.86 -4.91 1.66
C ILE A 30 6.19 -5.59 1.99
N ILE A 31 7.29 -4.82 2.02
CA ILE A 31 8.61 -5.35 2.36
C ILE A 31 8.63 -5.93 3.78
N ILE A 32 8.04 -5.22 4.75
CA ILE A 32 7.99 -5.69 6.15
C ILE A 32 7.22 -7.02 6.24
N VAL A 33 6.07 -7.11 5.58
CA VAL A 33 5.24 -8.33 5.55
C VAL A 33 5.99 -9.48 4.88
N ALA A 34 6.64 -9.23 3.75
CA ALA A 34 7.42 -10.25 3.03
C ALA A 34 8.59 -10.78 3.87
N ILE A 35 9.35 -9.89 4.51
CA ILE A 35 10.48 -10.28 5.38
C ILE A 35 9.97 -11.03 6.61
N GLY A 36 8.87 -10.56 7.22
CA GLY A 36 8.25 -11.22 8.38
C GLY A 36 7.83 -12.65 8.07
N ALA A 37 7.16 -12.86 6.93
CA ALA A 37 6.77 -14.18 6.47
C ALA A 37 7.98 -15.09 6.20
N GLN A 38 9.05 -14.58 5.58
CA GLN A 38 10.28 -15.36 5.34
C GLN A 38 10.96 -15.81 6.64
N ILE A 39 11.10 -14.90 7.61
CA ILE A 39 11.69 -15.20 8.92
C ILE A 39 10.84 -16.28 9.61
N LEU A 40 9.53 -16.10 9.63
CA LEU A 40 8.62 -17.03 10.29
C LEU A 40 8.60 -18.40 9.61
N GLY A 41 8.71 -18.45 8.28
CA GLY A 41 8.86 -19.68 7.49
C GLY A 41 10.14 -20.44 7.83
N ASN A 42 11.26 -19.73 7.96
CA ASN A 42 12.54 -20.32 8.37
C ASN A 42 12.48 -20.86 9.80
N ILE A 43 11.83 -20.16 10.73
CA ILE A 43 11.63 -20.63 12.10
C ILE A 43 10.78 -21.90 12.11
N ARG A 44 9.66 -21.92 11.39
CA ARG A 44 8.78 -23.10 11.27
C ARG A 44 9.53 -24.31 10.75
N GLY A 45 10.39 -24.12 9.74
CA GLY A 45 11.17 -25.19 9.13
C GLY A 45 12.16 -25.87 10.08
N THR A 46 12.47 -25.26 11.23
CA THR A 46 13.35 -25.83 12.27
C THR A 46 12.59 -26.52 13.41
N GLN A 47 11.26 -26.44 13.43
CA GLN A 47 10.41 -26.96 14.50
C GLN A 47 9.84 -28.34 14.14
N SER A 48 9.49 -29.11 15.17
CA SER A 48 8.79 -30.40 14.97
C SER A 48 7.31 -30.17 14.68
N ASN A 49 6.76 -30.86 13.68
CA ASN A 49 5.38 -30.68 13.19
C ASN A 49 4.26 -30.97 14.22
N VAL A 50 4.61 -31.42 15.42
CA VAL A 50 3.68 -31.71 16.53
C VAL A 50 3.85 -30.76 17.72
N SER A 51 4.75 -29.78 17.62
CA SER A 51 5.03 -28.86 18.72
C SER A 51 4.06 -27.68 18.73
N LEU A 52 3.84 -27.10 19.91
CA LEU A 52 2.98 -25.91 20.07
C LEU A 52 3.53 -24.72 19.27
N GLU A 53 4.86 -24.60 19.23
CA GLU A 53 5.58 -23.55 18.52
C GLU A 53 5.36 -23.66 17.01
N TYR A 54 5.32 -24.88 16.46
CA TYR A 54 4.99 -25.11 15.06
C TYR A 54 3.60 -24.57 14.74
N ASN A 55 2.60 -24.87 15.57
CA ASN A 55 1.22 -24.43 15.35
C ASN A 55 1.06 -22.89 15.45
N ILE A 56 1.78 -22.25 16.38
CA ILE A 56 1.79 -20.78 16.50
C ILE A 56 2.43 -20.14 15.27
N THR A 57 3.56 -20.69 14.84
CA THR A 57 4.31 -20.19 13.67
C THR A 57 3.50 -20.40 12.38
N ASP A 58 2.80 -21.53 12.25
CA ASP A 58 1.90 -21.82 11.14
C ASP A 58 0.69 -20.87 11.10
N SER A 59 0.08 -20.59 12.26
CA SER A 59 -0.99 -19.60 12.36
C SER A 59 -0.53 -18.19 11.95
N GLY A 60 0.69 -17.80 12.35
CA GLY A 60 1.27 -16.53 11.94
C GLY A 60 1.58 -16.45 10.44
N LEU A 61 2.05 -17.55 9.84
CA LEU A 61 2.24 -17.63 8.38
C LEU A 61 0.91 -17.53 7.63
N ASN A 62 -0.13 -18.19 8.13
CA ASN A 62 -1.47 -18.09 7.55
C ASN A 62 -2.03 -16.67 7.65
N ALA A 63 -1.72 -15.93 8.71
CA ALA A 63 -2.08 -14.51 8.83
C ALA A 63 -1.37 -13.64 7.77
N PHE A 64 -0.09 -13.92 7.46
CA PHE A 64 0.62 -13.25 6.38
C PHE A 64 0.04 -13.58 5.00
N ASP A 65 -0.35 -14.82 4.77
CA ASP A 65 -0.99 -15.27 3.53
C ASP A 65 -2.35 -14.60 3.33
N THR A 66 -3.17 -14.59 4.39
CA THR A 66 -4.46 -13.88 4.40
C THR A 66 -4.28 -12.39 4.14
N PHE A 67 -3.25 -11.76 4.73
CA PHE A 67 -2.95 -10.35 4.45
C PHE A 67 -2.56 -10.14 2.97
N ALA A 68 -1.81 -11.07 2.37
CA ALA A 68 -1.43 -11.01 0.97
C ALA A 68 -2.66 -11.12 0.04
N ASP A 69 -3.65 -11.93 0.37
CA ASP A 69 -4.90 -12.01 -0.39
C ASP A 69 -5.67 -10.67 -0.40
N TYR A 70 -5.69 -9.96 0.73
CA TYR A 70 -6.32 -8.64 0.80
C TYR A 70 -5.53 -7.54 0.07
N PHE A 71 -4.27 -7.80 -0.31
CA PHE A 71 -3.44 -6.80 -0.99
C PHE A 71 -4.04 -6.38 -2.33
N ASP A 72 -4.56 -7.33 -3.12
CA ASP A 72 -5.17 -7.03 -4.42
C ASP A 72 -6.37 -6.09 -4.26
N VAL A 73 -7.23 -6.36 -3.28
CA VAL A 73 -8.39 -5.53 -2.94
C VAL A 73 -7.96 -4.11 -2.53
N ILE A 74 -6.92 -3.96 -1.71
CA ILE A 74 -6.39 -2.66 -1.28
C ILE A 74 -5.88 -1.86 -2.48
N VAL A 75 -5.15 -2.51 -3.39
CA VAL A 75 -4.62 -1.87 -4.61
C VAL A 75 -5.75 -1.38 -5.51
N ILE A 76 -6.79 -2.18 -5.71
CA ILE A 76 -7.97 -1.79 -6.51
C ILE A 76 -8.63 -0.54 -5.92
N ILE A 77 -8.84 -0.48 -4.61
CA ILE A 77 -9.44 0.68 -3.93
C ILE A 77 -8.58 1.92 -4.14
N LEU A 78 -7.25 1.81 -4.01
CA LEU A 78 -6.35 2.95 -4.22
C LEU A 78 -6.39 3.47 -5.66
N VAL A 79 -6.38 2.58 -6.65
CA VAL A 79 -6.53 2.96 -8.05
C VAL A 79 -7.88 3.68 -8.27
N ALA A 80 -8.97 3.16 -7.70
CA ALA A 80 -10.28 3.79 -7.79
C ALA A 80 -10.29 5.21 -7.21
N VAL A 81 -9.71 5.42 -6.02
CA VAL A 81 -9.59 6.75 -5.39
C VAL A 81 -8.77 7.72 -6.26
N VAL A 82 -7.68 7.25 -6.86
CA VAL A 82 -6.86 8.07 -7.76
C VAL A 82 -7.65 8.46 -9.01
N VAL A 83 -8.34 7.51 -9.64
CA VAL A 83 -9.16 7.78 -10.84
C VAL A 83 -10.29 8.77 -10.53
N ILE A 84 -11.05 8.56 -9.45
CA ILE A 84 -12.11 9.48 -9.02
C ILE A 84 -11.54 10.87 -8.71
N GLY A 85 -10.41 10.94 -7.99
CA GLY A 85 -9.74 12.20 -7.68
C GLY A 85 -9.30 12.96 -8.94
N LEU A 86 -8.82 12.26 -9.96
CA LEU A 86 -8.48 12.84 -11.26
C LEU A 86 -9.72 13.30 -12.03
N LEU A 87 -10.80 12.53 -12.03
CA LEU A 87 -12.06 12.90 -12.68
C LEU A 87 -12.67 14.15 -12.06
N VAL A 88 -12.79 14.22 -10.73
CA VAL A 88 -13.30 15.39 -10.02
C VAL A 88 -12.44 16.62 -10.30
N ARG A 89 -11.11 16.48 -10.36
CA ARG A 89 -10.21 17.58 -10.70
C ARG A 89 -10.36 18.06 -12.15
N SER A 90 -10.61 17.13 -13.07
CA SER A 90 -10.76 17.40 -14.51
C SER A 90 -12.10 18.05 -14.82
N PHE A 91 -13.19 17.51 -14.30
CA PHE A 91 -14.55 17.97 -14.60
C PHE A 91 -15.06 19.06 -13.65
N GLY A 92 -14.61 19.10 -12.40
CA GLY A 92 -14.99 20.15 -11.44
C GLY A 92 -14.43 21.54 -11.75
N ARG A 93 -13.46 21.65 -12.68
CA ARG A 93 -12.90 22.92 -13.16
C ARG A 93 -13.60 23.50 -14.39
N VAL A 94 -14.51 22.75 -15.03
CA VAL A 94 -15.21 23.19 -16.25
C VAL A 94 -16.49 23.98 -15.92
N GLY A 95 -16.93 23.99 -14.66
CA GLY A 95 -18.12 24.70 -14.19
C GLY A 95 -17.85 26.04 -13.48
N SER A 96 -16.70 26.69 -13.66
CA SER A 96 -16.37 27.99 -13.04
C SER A 96 -15.72 28.94 -14.02
#